data_AF-A0A947FY34-F1
#
_entry.id   AF-A0A947FY34-F1
#
_cell.length_a   1.000
_cell.length_b   1.000
_cell.length_c   1.000
_cell.angle_alpha   90.00
_cell.angle_beta   90.00
_cell.angle_gamma   90.00
#
_symmetry.space_group_name_H-M   'P 1'
#
loop_
_entity.id
_entity.type
_entity.pdbx_description
1 polymer ?
#
loop_
_entity_poly.entity_id
_entity_poly.type
_entity_poly.pdbx_seq_one_letter_code
_entity_poly.pdbx_strand_id
1 'polypeptide(L)' 'TNVSAVPMRAKGAEAALVGKAATPETIEAAGQAAAAECDPSPDLRGSVDYKRDITRVMVKRSIAKAVARAKGGNR' A
#
# COMPACT_ATOMS: atom_id res chain seq x y z
N THR A 1 10.48 12.63 0.46
CA THR A 1 9.30 11.75 0.67
C THR A 1 8.42 11.74 -0.54
N ASN A 2 8.75 10.87 -1.48
CA ASN A 2 7.88 10.24 -2.46
C ASN A 2 8.46 8.85 -2.66
N VAL A 3 7.63 7.89 -3.05
CA VAL A 3 8.04 6.49 -3.25
C VAL A 3 8.27 6.17 -4.72
N SER A 4 8.28 7.20 -5.55
CA SER A 4 8.56 7.21 -7.00
C SER A 4 8.80 8.65 -7.46
N ALA A 5 9.32 8.84 -8.68
CA ALA A 5 9.53 10.17 -9.26
C ALA A 5 8.21 10.96 -9.44
N VAL A 6 7.10 10.26 -9.65
CA VAL A 6 5.73 10.80 -9.82
C VAL A 6 4.73 9.97 -9.02
N PRO A 7 3.49 10.46 -8.79
CA PRO A 7 2.43 9.62 -8.26
C PRO A 7 2.25 8.34 -9.09
N MET A 8 2.26 7.20 -8.42
CA MET A 8 2.21 5.88 -9.04
C MET A 8 0.88 5.20 -8.75
N ARG A 9 0.38 4.43 -9.73
CA ARG A 9 -0.78 3.55 -9.54
C ARG A 9 -0.28 2.12 -9.34
N ALA A 10 -0.50 1.57 -8.15
CA ALA A 10 -0.04 0.23 -7.78
C ALA A 10 -0.99 -0.86 -8.34
N LYS A 11 -0.77 -1.27 -9.60
CA LYS A 11 -1.68 -2.16 -10.34
C LYS A 11 -1.70 -3.58 -9.76
N GLY A 12 -0.57 -4.08 -9.27
CA GLY A 12 -0.49 -5.36 -8.59
C GLY A 12 -1.23 -5.34 -7.25
N ALA A 13 -1.17 -4.22 -6.52
CA ALA A 13 -1.96 -4.04 -5.31
C ALA A 13 -3.48 -4.05 -5.60
N GLU A 14 -3.91 -3.41 -6.68
CA GLU A 14 -5.31 -3.47 -7.13
C GLU A 14 -5.72 -4.90 -7.50
N ALA A 15 -4.91 -5.59 -8.32
CA ALA A 15 -5.17 -6.96 -8.73
C ALA A 15 -5.18 -7.95 -7.55
N ALA A 16 -4.44 -7.66 -6.48
CA ALA A 16 -4.46 -8.47 -5.27
C ALA A 16 -5.82 -8.40 -4.54
N LEU A 17 -6.59 -7.32 -4.71
CA LEU A 17 -7.85 -7.06 -3.99
C LEU A 17 -9.11 -7.29 -4.83
N VAL A 18 -9.07 -6.97 -6.14
CA VAL A 18 -10.25 -7.04 -7.01
C VAL A 18 -10.82 -8.46 -7.04
N GLY A 19 -12.13 -8.57 -6.76
CA GLY A 19 -12.85 -9.84 -6.74
C GLY A 19 -12.58 -10.73 -5.53
N LYS A 20 -11.78 -10.27 -4.54
CA LYS A 20 -11.46 -11.04 -3.33
C LYS A 20 -12.07 -10.42 -2.08
N ALA A 21 -12.31 -11.25 -1.06
CA ALA A 21 -12.69 -10.77 0.26
C ALA A 21 -11.53 -9.99 0.89
N ALA A 22 -11.82 -8.85 1.51
CA ALA A 22 -10.82 -8.02 2.18
C ALA A 22 -10.41 -8.62 3.54
N THR A 23 -9.64 -9.71 3.49
CA THR A 23 -9.04 -10.40 4.64
C THR A 23 -7.63 -9.86 4.94
N PRO A 24 -7.07 -10.09 6.14
CA PRO A 24 -5.69 -9.70 6.46
C PRO A 24 -4.65 -10.16 5.44
N GLU A 25 -4.83 -11.37 4.88
CA GLU A 25 -3.92 -11.98 3.90
C GLU A 25 -3.95 -11.23 2.56
N THR A 26 -5.16 -10.91 2.06
CA THR A 26 -5.30 -10.14 0.82
C THR A 26 -4.78 -8.71 0.96
N ILE A 27 -4.95 -8.11 2.14
CA ILE A 27 -4.43 -6.78 2.47
C ILE A 27 -2.91 -6.81 2.54
N GLU A 28 -2.31 -7.84 3.15
CA GLU A 28 -0.85 -8.02 3.16
C GLU A 28 -0.30 -8.17 1.74
N ALA A 29 -0.92 -9.03 0.92
CA ALA A 29 -0.53 -9.22 -0.48
C ALA A 29 -0.57 -7.91 -1.28
N ALA A 30 -1.61 -7.09 -1.07
CA ALA A 30 -1.71 -5.77 -1.70
C ALA A 30 -0.60 -4.81 -1.24
N GLY A 31 -0.28 -4.82 0.06
CA GLY A 31 0.84 -4.03 0.61
C GLY A 31 2.19 -4.45 0.04
N GLN A 32 2.44 -5.75 -0.10
CA GLN A 32 3.67 -6.29 -0.68
C GLN A 32 3.80 -5.92 -2.15
N ALA A 33 2.72 -6.05 -2.93
CA ALA A 33 2.69 -5.66 -4.33
C ALA A 33 3.01 -4.17 -4.51
N ALA A 34 2.38 -3.29 -3.71
CA ALA A 34 2.66 -1.86 -3.76
C ALA A 34 4.12 -1.51 -3.41
N ALA A 35 4.71 -2.20 -2.43
CA ALA A 35 6.10 -2.00 -2.06
C ALA A 35 7.08 -2.51 -3.13
N ALA A 36 6.72 -3.58 -3.85
CA ALA A 36 7.51 -4.11 -4.95
C ALA A 36 7.47 -3.21 -6.20
N GLU A 37 6.32 -2.55 -6.44
CA GLU A 37 6.15 -1.63 -7.57
C GLU A 37 6.81 -0.26 -7.35
N CYS A 38 7.12 0.10 -6.09
CA CYS A 38 7.65 1.42 -5.78
C CYS A 38 9.16 1.53 -6.05
N ASP A 39 9.56 2.68 -6.58
CA ASP A 39 10.94 3.02 -6.92
C ASP A 39 11.42 4.26 -6.15
N PRO A 40 11.63 4.16 -4.82
CA PRO A 40 12.08 5.28 -4.01
C PRO A 40 13.59 5.52 -4.16
N SER A 41 13.99 6.78 -4.17
CA SER A 41 15.39 7.19 -3.99
C SER A 41 15.71 7.39 -2.49
N PRO A 42 16.96 7.17 -2.05
CA PRO A 42 17.37 7.52 -0.68
C PRO A 42 17.38 9.05 -0.49
N ASP A 43 16.92 9.54 0.66
CA ASP A 43 17.03 10.96 1.05
C ASP A 43 17.17 11.09 2.58
N LEU A 44 17.22 12.32 3.09
CA LEU A 44 17.27 12.62 4.53
C LEU A 44 16.10 12.04 5.35
N ARG A 45 15.09 11.47 4.70
CA ARG A 45 13.87 10.93 5.32
C ARG A 45 13.85 9.40 5.29
N GLY A 46 14.94 8.76 4.88
CA GLY A 46 15.17 7.33 5.04
C GLY A 46 15.77 6.64 3.81
N SER A 47 16.22 5.41 4.03
CA SER A 47 16.73 4.51 2.99
C SER A 47 15.62 4.06 2.04
N VAL A 48 16.03 3.50 0.90
CA VAL A 48 15.14 2.85 -0.08
C VAL A 48 14.33 1.75 0.61
N ASP A 49 14.97 0.89 1.40
CA ASP A 49 14.32 -0.21 2.10
C ASP A 49 13.30 0.27 3.13
N TYR A 50 13.64 1.31 3.89
CA TYR A 50 12.70 1.93 4.81
C TYR A 50 11.46 2.48 4.08
N LYS A 51 11.65 3.12 2.91
CA LYS A 51 10.56 3.66 2.09
C LYS A 51 9.69 2.56 1.48
N ARG A 52 10.29 1.42 1.11
CA ARG A 52 9.53 0.24 0.66
C ARG A 52 8.70 -0.35 1.79
N ASP A 53 9.29 -0.54 2.97
CA ASP A 53 8.55 -1.10 4.11
C ASP A 53 7.43 -0.18 4.60
N ILE A 54 7.67 1.14 4.67
CA ILE A 54 6.61 2.07 5.05
C ILE A 54 5.49 2.12 4.01
N THR A 55 5.80 1.93 2.72
CA THR A 55 4.78 1.82 1.66
C THR A 55 3.88 0.63 1.91
N ARG A 56 4.47 -0.55 2.18
CA ARG A 56 3.72 -1.76 2.56
C ARG A 56 2.80 -1.48 3.74
N VAL A 57 3.32 -0.92 4.83
CA VAL A 57 2.55 -0.65 6.05
C VAL A 57 1.41 0.34 5.80
N MET A 58 1.68 1.45 5.09
CA MET A 58 0.69 2.50 4.83
C MET A 58 -0.43 2.02 3.91
N VAL A 59 -0.11 1.21 2.89
CA VAL A 59 -1.11 0.60 2.01
C VAL A 59 -2.05 -0.29 2.82
N LYS A 60 -1.52 -1.17 3.67
CA LYS A 60 -2.36 -2.04 4.52
C LYS A 60 -3.30 -1.26 5.43
N ARG A 61 -2.78 -0.24 6.12
CA ARG A 61 -3.58 0.62 7.02
C ARG A 61 -4.66 1.37 6.24
N SER A 62 -4.31 1.87 5.06
CA SER A 62 -5.25 2.62 4.21
C SER A 62 -6.37 1.72 3.69
N ILE A 63 -6.05 0.50 3.23
CA ILE A 63 -7.06 -0.48 2.80
C ILE A 63 -7.96 -0.87 3.97
N ALA A 64 -7.40 -1.20 5.14
CA ALA A 64 -8.21 -1.54 6.32
C ALA A 64 -9.18 -0.42 6.70
N LYS A 65 -8.72 0.84 6.65
CA LYS A 65 -9.57 2.02 6.88
C LYS A 65 -10.64 2.19 5.79
N ALA A 66 -10.30 1.96 4.53
CA ALA A 66 -11.25 2.01 3.42
C ALA A 66 -12.34 0.92 3.54
N VAL A 67 -11.95 -0.30 3.92
CA VAL A 67 -12.88 -1.42 4.18
C VAL A 67 -13.81 -1.10 5.34
N ALA A 68 -13.29 -0.54 6.44
CA ALA A 68 -14.12 -0.11 7.57
C ALA A 68 -15.17 0.92 7.13
N ARG A 69 -14.76 1.94 6.37
CA ARG A 69 -15.65 2.97 5.82
C ARG A 69 -16.70 2.39 4.86
N ALA A 70 -16.30 1.48 3.98
CA ALA A 70 -17.21 0.83 3.03
C ALA A 70 -18.29 -0.01 3.73
N LYS A 71 -17.98 -0.58 4.90
CA LYS A 71 -18.91 -1.33 5.75
C LYS A 71 -19.78 -0.45 6.66
N GLY A 72 -19.74 0.88 6.51
CA GLY A 72 -20.48 1.82 7.36
C GLY A 72 -19.78 2.22 8.66
N GLY A 73 -18.50 1.87 8.83
CA GLY A 73 -17.67 2.34 9.94
C GLY A 73 -17.42 3.85 9.85
N ASN A 74 -17.92 4.57 10.84
CA ASN A 74 -17.96 6.02 10.89
C ASN A 74 -16.56 6.68 10.88
N ARG A 75 -16.55 7.95 10.44
CA ARG A 75 -15.42 8.82 10.06
C ARG A 75 -14.26 8.91 11.05
#